data_AF-A0A0L0SES2-F1
#
_entry.id   AF-A0A0L0SES2-F1
#
_cell.length_a   1.000
_cell.length_b   1.000
_cell.length_c   1.000
_cell.angle_alpha   90.00
_cell.angle_beta   90.00
_cell.angle_gamma   90.00
#
_symmetry.space_group_name_H-M   'P 1'
#
loop_
_entity.id
_entity.type
_entity.pdbx_description
1 polymer ?
#
loop_
_entity_poly.entity_id
_entity_poly.type
_entity_poly.pdbx_seq_one_letter_code
_entity_poly.pdbx_strand_id
1 'polypeptide(L)'
;MMLNMVTRFYRGTFGRIIVCCPSFHSDEKWKLLFQPILRVPRRSRTEARLFQDHVEDNEPDPRVPSEADVIRALIDDQLETRPKDRQHVLLILDDCAATGILKSKTLIDCVMNGRHYKISTLYVTQSYFQLAKALRLNTTNFMLYSTGNQKEIASFYQEHHCGKTWDHWRAIYDHCVAETYSFLHVNYKNDNEHKLVKRFEACVN
;
A
#
# COMPACT_ATOMS: atom_id res chain seq x y z
N MET A 1 6.74 7.70 7.44
CA MET A 1 5.31 8.03 7.18
C MET A 1 4.37 6.84 7.42
N MET A 2 4.55 5.71 6.74
CA MET A 2 3.67 4.53 6.85
C MET A 2 3.46 4.05 8.31
N LEU A 3 4.53 3.96 9.11
CA LEU A 3 4.46 3.62 10.54
C LEU A 3 3.47 4.51 11.31
N ASN A 4 3.54 5.83 11.13
CA ASN A 4 2.64 6.77 11.80
C ASN A 4 1.20 6.64 11.29
N MET A 5 0.99 6.38 10.01
CA MET A 5 -0.35 6.15 9.48
C MET A 5 -1.02 4.97 10.18
N VAL A 6 -0.31 3.84 10.27
CA VAL A 6 -0.86 2.61 10.83
C VAL A 6 -1.01 2.68 12.35
N THR A 7 0.02 3.15 13.06
CA THR A 7 0.05 3.10 14.53
C THR A 7 -0.67 4.27 15.20
N ARG A 8 -0.87 5.39 14.51
CA ARG A 8 -1.51 6.59 15.06
C ARG A 8 -2.89 6.84 14.45
N PHE A 9 -2.96 7.06 13.13
CA PHE A 9 -4.21 7.51 12.48
C PHE A 9 -5.22 6.39 12.26
N TYR A 10 -4.76 5.19 11.88
CA TYR A 10 -5.61 4.00 11.69
C TYR A 10 -5.58 3.06 12.89
N ARG A 11 -5.20 3.58 14.06
CA ARG A 11 -5.12 2.78 15.27
C ARG A 11 -6.49 2.22 15.63
N GLY A 12 -6.61 0.89 15.71
CA GLY A 12 -7.85 0.20 16.03
C GLY A 12 -8.88 0.16 14.90
N THR A 13 -8.57 0.69 13.71
CA THR A 13 -9.45 0.60 12.53
C THR A 13 -9.48 -0.80 11.95
N PHE A 14 -8.34 -1.50 11.96
CA PHE A 14 -8.20 -2.83 11.39
C PHE A 14 -8.18 -3.91 12.47
N GLY A 15 -8.98 -4.96 12.27
CA GLY A 15 -8.98 -6.14 13.12
C GLY A 15 -7.75 -7.02 12.92
N ARG A 16 -7.08 -6.94 11.76
CA ARG A 16 -5.82 -7.62 11.48
C ARG A 16 -4.98 -6.77 10.52
N ILE A 17 -3.67 -6.74 10.73
CA ILE A 17 -2.71 -6.04 9.86
C ILE A 17 -1.66 -7.06 9.41
N ILE A 18 -1.61 -7.37 8.13
CA ILE A 18 -0.61 -8.30 7.59
C ILE A 18 0.44 -7.48 6.86
N VAL A 19 1.71 -7.76 7.13
CA VAL A 19 2.85 -7.11 6.47
C VAL A 19 3.64 -8.18 5.75
N CYS A 20 3.78 -8.04 4.44
CA CYS A 20 4.74 -8.77 3.64
C CYS A 20 5.91 -7.83 3.36
N CYS A 21 7.11 -8.21 3.79
CA CYS A 21 8.33 -7.41 3.58
C CYS A 21 9.55 -8.33 3.51
N PRO A 22 10.06 -8.62 2.30
CA PRO A 22 11.22 -9.50 2.12
C PRO A 22 12.49 -8.97 2.80
N SER A 23 12.70 -7.65 2.83
CA SER A 23 13.89 -7.00 3.37
C SER A 23 13.83 -6.68 4.87
N PHE A 24 12.93 -7.30 5.63
CA PHE A 24 12.70 -6.96 7.05
C PHE A 24 13.97 -6.97 7.92
N HIS A 25 14.88 -7.92 7.71
CA HIS A 25 16.05 -8.10 8.59
C HIS A 25 17.05 -6.94 8.53
N SER A 26 17.14 -6.26 7.38
CA SER A 26 17.99 -5.09 7.21
C SER A 26 17.33 -3.80 7.68
N ASP A 27 16.03 -3.80 7.99
CA ASP A 27 15.27 -2.59 8.26
C ASP A 27 14.75 -2.49 9.70
N GLU A 28 15.46 -1.72 10.53
CA GLU A 28 15.10 -1.44 11.91
C GLU A 28 13.71 -0.79 12.07
N LYS A 29 13.17 -0.15 11.01
CA LYS A 29 11.86 0.51 11.05
C LYS A 29 10.74 -0.45 11.44
N TRP A 30 10.84 -1.71 11.02
CA TRP A 30 9.81 -2.69 11.28
C TRP A 30 9.87 -3.25 12.70
N LYS A 31 11.07 -3.37 13.28
CA LYS A 31 11.23 -3.73 14.70
C LYS A 31 10.50 -2.73 15.61
N LEU A 32 10.55 -1.44 15.27
CA LEU A 32 9.81 -0.37 15.95
C LEU A 32 8.28 -0.42 15.71
N LEU A 33 7.82 -1.00 14.60
CA LEU A 33 6.41 -1.12 14.25
C LEU A 33 5.74 -2.30 14.97
N PHE A 34 6.42 -3.45 15.05
CA PHE A 34 5.85 -4.65 15.67
C PHE A 34 5.81 -4.56 17.20
N GLN A 35 6.81 -3.94 17.85
CA GLN A 35 6.80 -3.87 19.32
C GLN A 35 5.55 -3.20 19.93
N PRO A 36 5.08 -2.04 19.44
CA PRO A 36 3.87 -1.41 19.96
C PRO A 36 2.58 -2.15 19.57
N ILE A 37 2.51 -2.73 18.37
CA ILE A 37 1.33 -3.48 17.90
C ILE A 37 1.18 -4.80 18.68
N LEU A 38 2.28 -5.49 19.00
CA LEU A 38 2.27 -6.72 19.80
C LEU A 38 2.00 -6.48 21.29
N ARG A 39 2.27 -5.28 21.81
CA ARG A 39 2.02 -4.89 23.22
C ARG A 39 0.59 -4.42 23.50
N VAL A 40 -0.30 -4.43 22.51
CA VAL A 40 -1.69 -4.01 22.69
C VAL A 40 -2.44 -5.04 23.56
N PRO A 41 -3.09 -4.64 24.67
CA PRO A 41 -3.87 -5.56 25.49
C PRO A 41 -4.99 -6.20 24.65
N ARG A 42 -5.21 -7.50 24.85
CA ARG A 42 -6.15 -8.44 24.18
C ARG A 42 -7.58 -7.96 23.86
N ARG A 43 -7.98 -6.76 24.25
CA ARG A 43 -9.29 -6.15 23.92
C ARG A 43 -9.33 -5.47 22.55
N SER A 44 -8.19 -5.06 21.98
CA SER A 44 -8.09 -4.63 20.58
C SER A 44 -7.42 -5.74 19.77
N ARG A 45 -8.22 -6.46 19.00
CA ARG A 45 -7.90 -7.72 18.29
C ARG A 45 -6.87 -7.60 17.16
N THR A 46 -6.12 -6.51 17.03
CA THR A 46 -5.22 -6.31 15.88
C THR A 46 -4.06 -7.30 15.89
N GLU A 47 -4.21 -8.38 15.13
CA GLU A 47 -3.16 -9.38 14.90
C GLU A 47 -2.23 -8.89 13.80
N ALA A 48 -0.92 -8.87 14.08
CA ALA A 48 0.09 -8.53 13.09
C ALA A 48 0.92 -9.76 12.69
N ARG A 49 0.92 -10.09 11.40
CA ARG A 49 1.73 -11.20 10.85
C ARG A 49 2.74 -10.66 9.86
N LEU A 50 3.98 -11.09 10.02
CA LEU A 50 5.08 -10.78 9.12
C LEU A 50 5.38 -12.04 8.30
N PHE A 51 5.47 -11.87 6.98
CA PHE A 51 5.92 -12.93 6.09
C PHE A 51 7.25 -12.54 5.47
N GLN A 52 8.19 -13.48 5.55
CA GLN A 52 9.58 -13.37 5.10
C GLN A 52 9.76 -14.37 3.98
N ASP A 53 10.51 -14.03 2.93
CA ASP A 53 11.23 -15.08 2.21
C ASP A 53 12.53 -15.26 2.99
N HIS A 54 12.72 -16.41 3.64
CA HIS A 54 14.04 -16.79 4.11
C HIS A 54 14.90 -17.07 2.87
N VAL A 55 15.92 -16.25 2.66
CA VAL A 55 16.86 -16.40 1.57
C VAL A 55 18.27 -16.47 2.16
N GLU A 56 18.64 -17.60 2.73
CA GLU A 56 20.05 -17.86 3.05
C GLU A 56 20.86 -18.18 1.75
N ASP A 57 20.22 -18.65 0.67
CA ASP A 57 20.92 -19.10 -0.56
C ASP A 57 20.19 -18.83 -1.90
N ASN A 58 19.30 -17.83 -2.01
CA ASN A 58 18.44 -17.57 -3.19
C ASN A 58 17.45 -18.68 -3.58
N GLU A 59 17.31 -19.74 -2.77
CA GLU A 59 16.22 -20.72 -2.92
C GLU A 59 15.10 -20.45 -1.90
N PRO A 60 13.82 -20.41 -2.33
CA PRO A 60 12.69 -20.26 -1.42
C PRO A 60 12.60 -21.47 -0.47
N ASP A 61 12.56 -21.24 0.85
CA ASP A 61 12.24 -22.31 1.80
C ASP A 61 10.77 -22.73 1.61
N PRO A 62 10.47 -23.96 1.15
CA PRO A 62 9.11 -24.40 0.86
C PRO A 62 8.20 -24.47 2.11
N ARG A 63 8.78 -24.36 3.32
CA ARG A 63 8.01 -24.30 4.58
C ARG A 63 7.50 -22.90 4.88
N VAL A 64 8.04 -21.89 4.19
CA VAL A 64 7.68 -20.50 4.39
C VAL A 64 6.68 -20.10 3.30
N PRO A 65 5.46 -19.68 3.67
CA PRO A 65 4.46 -19.34 2.68
C PRO A 65 4.88 -18.08 1.91
N SER A 66 4.78 -18.13 0.58
CA SER A 66 4.99 -16.96 -0.27
C SER A 66 3.92 -15.90 -0.02
N GLU A 67 4.14 -14.65 -0.46
CA GLU A 67 3.10 -13.62 -0.31
C GLU A 67 1.80 -14.00 -1.04
N ALA A 68 1.90 -14.77 -2.13
CA ALA A 68 0.73 -15.25 -2.84
C ALA A 68 -0.07 -16.24 -1.99
N ASP A 69 0.59 -17.14 -1.25
CA ASP A 69 -0.07 -18.09 -0.35
C ASP A 69 -0.74 -17.36 0.82
N VAL A 70 -0.09 -16.34 1.35
CA VAL A 70 -0.64 -15.46 2.39
C VAL A 70 -1.91 -14.76 1.91
N ILE A 71 -1.88 -14.21 0.70
CA ILE A 71 -3.05 -13.52 0.13
C ILE A 71 -4.19 -14.50 -0.11
N ARG A 72 -3.92 -15.71 -0.64
CA ARG A 72 -4.96 -16.73 -0.84
C ARG A 72 -5.58 -17.15 0.48
N ALA A 73 -4.77 -17.51 1.47
CA ALA A 73 -5.25 -17.89 2.79
C ALA A 73 -6.07 -16.76 3.46
N LEU A 74 -5.69 -15.50 3.27
CA LEU A 74 -6.45 -14.36 3.75
C LEU A 74 -7.81 -14.23 3.05
N ILE A 75 -7.87 -14.42 1.74
CA ILE A 75 -9.12 -14.37 0.98
C ILE A 75 -10.03 -15.51 1.43
N ASP A 76 -9.50 -16.72 1.58
CA ASP A 76 -10.25 -17.90 2.00
C ASP A 76 -10.83 -17.72 3.40
N ASP A 77 -10.04 -17.26 4.38
CA ASP A 77 -10.49 -16.92 5.75
C ASP A 77 -11.64 -15.91 5.74
N GLN A 78 -11.55 -14.89 4.88
CA GLN A 78 -12.63 -13.91 4.71
C GLN A 78 -13.87 -14.52 4.07
N LEU A 79 -13.72 -15.38 3.06
CA LEU A 79 -14.83 -15.99 2.34
C LEU A 79 -15.60 -16.98 3.22
N GLU A 80 -14.90 -17.79 4.02
CA GLU A 80 -15.49 -18.72 5.00
C GLU A 80 -16.21 -17.98 6.14
N THR A 81 -15.77 -16.77 6.46
CA THR A 81 -16.42 -15.93 7.46
C THR A 81 -17.67 -15.25 6.89
N ARG A 82 -18.79 -15.33 7.63
CA ARG A 82 -20.05 -14.66 7.24
C ARG A 82 -19.81 -13.15 7.03
N PRO A 83 -20.36 -12.52 5.97
CA PRO A 83 -20.07 -11.12 5.64
C PRO A 83 -20.22 -10.10 6.78
N LYS A 84 -21.21 -10.31 7.65
CA LYS A 84 -21.46 -9.47 8.84
C LYS A 84 -20.38 -9.61 9.92
N ASP A 85 -19.73 -10.76 10.01
CA ASP A 85 -18.74 -11.09 11.03
C ASP A 85 -17.30 -10.86 10.55
N ARG A 86 -17.09 -10.66 9.23
CA ARG A 86 -15.79 -10.34 8.63
C ARG A 86 -15.17 -9.10 9.26
N GLN A 87 -13.91 -9.21 9.67
CA GLN A 87 -13.13 -8.09 10.17
C GLN A 87 -12.44 -7.34 9.03
N HIS A 88 -12.21 -6.04 9.22
CA HIS A 88 -11.39 -5.25 8.29
C HIS A 88 -9.92 -5.64 8.44
N VAL A 89 -9.29 -6.01 7.33
CA VAL A 89 -7.86 -6.38 7.27
C VAL A 89 -7.10 -5.36 6.44
N LEU A 90 -5.92 -4.97 6.91
CA LEU A 90 -4.96 -4.21 6.14
C LEU A 90 -3.82 -5.12 5.70
N LEU A 91 -3.64 -5.31 4.40
CA LEU A 91 -2.49 -5.97 3.81
C LEU A 91 -1.47 -4.91 3.35
N ILE A 92 -0.27 -4.96 3.90
CA ILE A 92 0.84 -4.07 3.55
C ILE A 92 1.88 -4.86 2.78
N LEU A 93 2.25 -4.36 1.61
CA LEU A 93 3.31 -4.90 0.75
C LEU A 93 4.42 -3.84 0.67
N ASP A 94 5.50 -4.04 1.41
CA ASP A 94 6.66 -3.14 1.44
C ASP A 94 7.87 -3.85 0.85
N ASP A 95 8.48 -3.23 -0.15
CA ASP A 95 9.65 -3.77 -0.84
C ASP A 95 9.42 -5.16 -1.51
N CYS A 96 8.17 -5.49 -1.83
CA CYS A 96 7.81 -6.73 -2.53
C CYS A 96 7.96 -6.63 -4.06
N ALA A 97 8.73 -5.66 -4.55
CA ALA A 97 8.89 -5.45 -5.98
C ALA A 97 9.67 -6.59 -6.65
N ALA A 98 10.70 -7.10 -5.96
CA ALA A 98 11.56 -8.16 -6.46
C ALA A 98 10.86 -9.53 -6.47
N THR A 99 9.85 -9.75 -5.63
CA THR A 99 9.14 -11.03 -5.52
C THR A 99 8.10 -11.25 -6.62
N GLY A 100 7.81 -10.20 -7.41
CA GLY A 100 6.83 -10.27 -8.50
C GLY A 100 5.38 -10.23 -8.05
N ILE A 101 5.09 -10.23 -6.74
CA ILE A 101 3.72 -10.24 -6.21
C ILE A 101 2.91 -9.02 -6.67
N LEU A 102 3.56 -7.86 -6.85
CA LEU A 102 2.95 -6.61 -7.34
C LEU A 102 2.41 -6.69 -8.77
N LYS A 103 2.75 -7.76 -9.50
CA LYS A 103 2.23 -8.06 -10.84
C LYS A 103 1.43 -9.36 -10.89
N SER A 104 1.30 -10.05 -9.77
CA SER A 104 0.63 -11.35 -9.71
C SER A 104 -0.88 -11.22 -9.91
N LYS A 105 -1.48 -12.23 -10.55
CA LYS A 105 -2.93 -12.36 -10.67
C LYS A 105 -3.60 -12.43 -9.29
N THR A 106 -2.99 -13.14 -8.34
CA THR A 106 -3.50 -13.29 -6.97
C THR A 106 -3.70 -11.95 -6.27
N LEU A 107 -2.74 -11.04 -6.35
CA LEU A 107 -2.89 -9.71 -5.78
C LEU A 107 -3.93 -8.87 -6.55
N ILE A 108 -3.94 -8.95 -7.89
CA ILE A 108 -4.91 -8.23 -8.72
C ILE A 108 -6.35 -8.64 -8.34
N ASP A 109 -6.62 -9.93 -8.25
CA ASP A 109 -7.94 -10.47 -7.88
C ASP A 109 -8.35 -10.04 -6.46
N CYS A 110 -7.40 -10.05 -5.52
CA CYS A 110 -7.59 -9.55 -4.16
C CYS A 110 -8.05 -8.08 -4.15
N VAL A 111 -7.43 -7.25 -4.99
CA VAL A 111 -7.63 -5.79 -4.99
C VAL A 111 -8.92 -5.40 -5.69
N MET A 112 -9.22 -6.04 -6.82
CA MET A 112 -10.47 -5.82 -7.54
C MET A 112 -11.69 -6.17 -6.69
N ASN A 113 -11.57 -7.17 -5.81
CA ASN A 113 -12.65 -7.63 -4.93
C ASN A 113 -12.45 -7.21 -3.46
N GLY A 114 -11.46 -6.38 -3.14
CA GLY A 114 -11.03 -6.12 -1.76
C GLY A 114 -12.14 -5.57 -0.87
N ARG A 115 -13.06 -4.76 -1.41
CA ARG A 115 -14.24 -4.28 -0.69
C ARG A 115 -15.17 -5.41 -0.24
N HIS A 116 -15.35 -6.43 -1.08
CA HIS A 116 -16.16 -7.60 -0.75
C HIS A 116 -15.50 -8.46 0.34
N TYR A 117 -14.17 -8.56 0.30
CA TYR A 117 -13.38 -9.30 1.30
C TYR A 117 -13.10 -8.50 2.58
N LYS A 118 -13.47 -7.21 2.64
CA LYS A 118 -13.05 -6.25 3.69
C LYS A 118 -11.52 -6.17 3.85
N ILE A 119 -10.79 -6.37 2.76
CA ILE A 119 -9.34 -6.24 2.69
C ILE A 119 -9.00 -4.87 2.08
N SER A 120 -8.26 -4.07 2.83
CA SER A 120 -7.59 -2.86 2.32
C SER A 120 -6.14 -3.19 2.03
N THR A 121 -5.60 -2.65 0.96
CA THR A 121 -4.20 -2.85 0.58
C THR A 121 -3.42 -1.55 0.63
N LEU A 122 -2.14 -1.65 1.00
CA LEU A 122 -1.19 -0.55 0.98
C LEU A 122 0.13 -1.07 0.40
N TYR A 123 0.59 -0.42 -0.67
CA TYR A 123 1.85 -0.78 -1.32
C TYR A 123 2.86 0.34 -1.12
N VAL A 124 4.07 -0.03 -0.77
CA VAL A 124 5.22 0.88 -0.75
C VAL A 124 6.24 0.34 -1.75
N THR A 125 6.48 1.13 -2.78
CA THR A 125 7.34 0.76 -3.90
C THR A 125 8.17 1.96 -4.35
N GLN A 126 9.38 1.69 -4.83
CA GLN A 126 10.29 2.69 -5.37
C GLN A 126 9.98 3.04 -6.83
N SER A 127 9.21 2.20 -7.54
CA SER A 127 8.89 2.42 -8.95
C SER A 127 7.41 2.19 -9.25
N TYR A 128 6.82 3.16 -9.94
CA TYR A 128 5.42 3.10 -10.37
C TYR A 128 5.17 1.95 -11.36
N PHE A 129 6.17 1.60 -12.18
CA PHE A 129 6.08 0.52 -13.16
C PHE A 129 6.14 -0.89 -12.56
N GLN A 130 6.53 -1.02 -11.29
CA GLN A 130 6.51 -2.31 -10.60
C GLN A 130 5.09 -2.76 -10.25
N LEU A 131 4.15 -1.81 -10.11
CA LEU A 131 2.74 -2.12 -9.94
C LEU A 131 2.10 -2.49 -11.28
N ALA A 132 1.36 -3.59 -11.35
CA ALA A 132 0.53 -3.88 -12.51
C ALA A 132 -0.50 -2.76 -12.76
N LYS A 133 -0.80 -2.47 -14.03
CA LYS A 133 -1.76 -1.43 -14.44
C LYS A 133 -3.12 -1.57 -13.72
N ALA A 134 -3.60 -2.81 -13.56
CA ALA A 134 -4.84 -3.09 -12.84
C ALA A 134 -4.81 -2.57 -11.39
N LEU A 135 -3.69 -2.68 -10.68
CA LEU A 135 -3.54 -2.16 -9.33
C LEU A 135 -3.56 -0.63 -9.31
N ARG A 136 -2.88 0.01 -10.28
CA ARG A 136 -2.82 1.48 -10.38
C ARG A 136 -4.21 2.07 -10.64
N LEU A 137 -4.95 1.52 -11.59
CA LEU A 137 -6.31 2.00 -11.90
C LEU A 137 -7.32 1.76 -10.77
N ASN A 138 -7.12 0.74 -9.92
CA ASN A 138 -8.01 0.46 -8.78
C ASN A 138 -7.55 1.13 -7.47
N THR A 139 -6.42 1.81 -7.46
CA THR A 139 -5.89 2.49 -6.28
C THR A 139 -6.65 3.81 -6.05
N THR A 140 -7.19 3.98 -4.85
CA THR A 140 -7.99 5.16 -4.51
C THR A 140 -7.16 6.34 -4.00
N ASN A 141 -5.94 6.07 -3.52
CA ASN A 141 -5.07 7.06 -2.90
C ASN A 141 -3.63 6.82 -3.34
N PHE A 142 -3.00 7.86 -3.87
CA PHE A 142 -1.57 7.84 -4.23
C PHE A 142 -0.81 8.89 -3.43
N MET A 143 0.38 8.55 -2.97
CA MET A 143 1.34 9.51 -2.39
C MET A 143 2.58 9.47 -3.26
N LEU A 144 2.67 10.41 -4.21
CA LEU A 144 3.75 10.48 -5.18
C LEU A 144 4.82 11.46 -4.71
N TYR A 145 5.99 10.93 -4.40
CA TYR A 145 7.15 11.71 -4.01
C TYR A 145 7.92 12.24 -5.23
N SER A 146 8.89 13.13 -4.98
CA SER A 146 9.82 13.59 -6.02
C SER A 146 10.58 12.41 -6.63
N THR A 147 10.64 12.34 -7.96
CA THR A 147 11.44 11.36 -8.70
C THR A 147 12.10 12.04 -9.90
N GLY A 148 13.35 11.66 -10.20
CA GLY A 148 14.03 12.09 -11.43
C GLY A 148 13.55 11.36 -12.68
N ASN A 149 12.73 10.30 -12.53
CA ASN A 149 12.30 9.46 -13.63
C ASN A 149 11.15 10.10 -14.41
N GLN A 150 11.47 10.86 -15.44
CA GLN A 150 10.48 11.55 -16.29
C GLN A 150 9.48 10.60 -16.96
N LYS A 151 9.88 9.34 -17.23
CA LYS A 151 8.95 8.34 -17.80
C LYS A 151 7.87 7.94 -16.80
N GLU A 152 8.21 7.82 -15.52
CA GLU A 152 7.22 7.53 -14.47
C GLU A 152 6.28 8.70 -14.27
N ILE A 153 6.78 9.93 -14.26
CA ILE A 153 5.96 11.14 -14.13
C ILE A 153 4.97 11.23 -15.30
N ALA A 154 5.47 11.06 -16.53
CA ALA A 154 4.63 11.05 -17.72
C ALA A 154 3.56 9.95 -17.66
N SER A 155 3.93 8.74 -17.25
CA SER A 155 2.99 7.62 -17.15
C SER A 155 1.94 7.84 -16.06
N PHE A 156 2.36 8.37 -14.91
CA PHE A 156 1.45 8.71 -13.83
C PHE A 156 0.46 9.80 -14.28
N TYR A 157 0.92 10.84 -14.98
CA TYR A 157 0.05 11.85 -15.57
C TYR A 157 -0.98 11.23 -16.52
N GLN A 158 -0.56 10.37 -17.45
CA GLN A 158 -1.48 9.73 -18.39
C GLN A 158 -2.61 8.95 -17.70
N GLU A 159 -2.33 8.35 -16.54
CA GLU A 159 -3.32 7.60 -15.76
C GLU A 159 -4.10 8.48 -14.76
N HIS A 160 -3.51 9.58 -14.27
CA HIS A 160 -4.00 10.34 -13.10
C HIS A 160 -3.97 11.88 -13.27
N HIS A 161 -4.08 12.40 -14.50
CA HIS A 161 -4.04 13.86 -14.79
C HIS A 161 -5.20 14.67 -14.21
N CYS A 162 -6.29 14.01 -13.77
CA CYS A 162 -7.46 14.66 -13.14
C CYS A 162 -8.05 15.81 -13.97
N GLY A 163 -8.06 15.69 -15.31
CA GLY A 163 -8.60 16.71 -16.22
C GLY A 163 -7.69 17.92 -16.46
N LYS A 164 -6.49 17.96 -15.88
CA LYS A 164 -5.50 19.02 -16.10
C LYS A 164 -4.67 18.76 -17.36
N THR A 165 -4.14 19.82 -17.97
CA THR A 165 -3.13 19.73 -19.03
C THR A 165 -1.78 19.32 -18.45
N TRP A 166 -0.86 18.88 -19.31
CA TRP A 166 0.48 18.45 -18.87
C TRP A 166 1.21 19.56 -18.11
N ASP A 167 1.30 20.76 -18.69
CA ASP A 167 2.04 21.87 -18.08
C ASP A 167 1.46 22.26 -16.72
N HIS A 168 0.13 22.31 -16.62
CA HIS A 168 -0.54 22.66 -15.38
C HIS A 168 -0.37 21.56 -14.31
N TRP A 169 -0.62 20.31 -14.68
CA TRP A 169 -0.42 19.18 -13.76
C TRP A 169 1.03 19.08 -13.30
N ARG A 170 1.98 19.35 -14.20
CA ARG A 170 3.41 19.33 -13.90
C ARG A 170 3.79 20.41 -12.90
N ALA A 171 3.29 21.63 -13.08
CA ALA A 171 3.52 22.72 -12.12
C ALA A 171 2.96 22.37 -10.72
N ILE A 172 1.78 21.74 -10.66
CA ILE A 172 1.20 21.26 -9.39
C ILE A 172 2.09 20.19 -8.76
N TYR A 173 2.53 19.21 -9.53
CA TYR A 173 3.42 18.15 -9.06
C TYR A 173 4.71 18.73 -8.49
N ASP A 174 5.41 19.58 -9.26
CA ASP A 174 6.67 20.19 -8.83
C ASP A 174 6.47 21.06 -7.57
N HIS A 175 5.37 21.80 -7.44
CA HIS A 175 5.02 22.53 -6.22
C HIS A 175 4.78 21.62 -5.01
N CYS A 176 4.14 20.46 -5.21
CA CYS A 176 3.80 19.52 -4.15
C CYS A 176 5.00 18.74 -3.63
N VAL A 177 6.03 18.55 -4.46
CA VAL A 177 7.23 17.77 -4.12
C VAL A 177 8.49 18.62 -3.91
N ALA A 178 8.36 19.95 -3.89
CA ALA A 178 9.48 20.89 -3.77
C ALA A 178 10.23 20.80 -2.43
N GLU A 179 9.54 20.40 -1.35
CA GLU A 179 10.10 20.34 0.00
C GLU A 179 10.51 18.91 0.38
N THR A 180 11.49 18.75 1.26
CA THR A 180 11.86 17.43 1.77
C THR A 180 10.66 16.73 2.42
N TYR A 181 10.49 15.44 2.13
CA TYR A 181 9.36 14.61 2.58
C TYR A 181 7.96 15.09 2.13
N SER A 182 7.88 16.07 1.22
CA SER A 182 6.62 16.45 0.58
C SER A 182 6.27 15.50 -0.57
N PHE A 183 4.97 15.39 -0.84
CA PHE A 183 4.42 14.51 -1.86
C PHE A 183 3.12 15.11 -2.41
N LEU A 184 2.83 14.77 -3.66
CA LEU A 184 1.50 14.95 -4.23
C LEU A 184 0.60 13.79 -3.77
N HIS A 185 -0.49 14.11 -3.09
CA HIS A 185 -1.55 13.17 -2.78
C HIS A 185 -2.65 13.26 -3.83
N VAL A 186 -2.92 12.14 -4.51
CA VAL A 186 -4.11 12.02 -5.37
C VAL A 186 -5.16 11.23 -4.61
N ASN A 187 -6.27 11.88 -4.28
CA ASN A 187 -7.37 11.30 -3.51
C ASN A 187 -8.64 11.16 -4.36
N TYR A 188 -8.91 9.94 -4.84
CA TYR A 188 -10.10 9.65 -5.64
C TYR A 188 -11.41 9.60 -4.84
N LYS A 189 -11.36 9.78 -3.51
CA LYS A 189 -12.57 9.92 -2.68
C LYS A 189 -13.06 11.37 -2.61
N ASN A 190 -12.23 12.34 -3.00
CA ASN A 190 -12.65 13.73 -3.14
C ASN A 190 -13.37 13.93 -4.48
N ASP A 191 -14.14 15.01 -4.58
CA ASP A 191 -14.69 15.43 -5.87
C ASP A 191 -13.56 15.79 -6.87
N ASN A 192 -13.91 15.90 -8.15
CA ASN A 192 -12.93 16.09 -9.23
C ASN A 192 -12.03 17.32 -9.06
N GLU A 193 -12.52 18.38 -8.43
CA GLU A 193 -11.77 19.62 -8.22
C GLU A 193 -10.82 19.50 -7.03
N HIS A 194 -11.06 18.58 -6.10
CA HIS A 194 -10.26 18.45 -4.87
C HIS A 194 -9.41 17.18 -4.82
N LYS A 195 -9.16 16.53 -5.97
CA LYS A 195 -8.37 15.28 -6.02
C LYS A 195 -6.89 15.46 -5.74
N LEU A 196 -6.31 16.58 -6.16
CA LEU A 196 -4.88 16.85 -6.00
C LEU A 196 -4.67 17.62 -4.70
N VAL A 197 -3.86 17.07 -3.80
CA VAL A 197 -3.62 17.60 -2.45
C VAL A 197 -2.12 17.63 -2.19
N LYS A 198 -1.60 18.74 -1.67
CA LYS A 198 -0.22 18.79 -1.16
C LYS A 198 -0.19 18.13 0.21
N ARG A 199 0.61 17.05 0.34
CA ARG A 199 0.65 16.19 1.53
C ARG A 199 -0.76 15.70 1.90
N PHE A 200 -1.27 16.09 3.07
CA PHE A 200 -2.65 15.87 3.51
C PHE A 200 -3.30 17.19 3.96
N GLU A 201 -2.77 18.32 3.50
CA GLU A 201 -3.01 19.63 4.13
C GLU A 201 -3.92 20.52 3.29
N ALA A 202 -3.62 20.68 2.01
CA ALA A 202 -4.31 21.64 1.15
C ALA A 202 -4.54 21.11 -0.26
N CYS A 203 -5.74 21.31 -0.79
CA CYS A 203 -6.05 21.04 -2.19
C CYS A 203 -5.28 22.02 -3.09
N VAL A 204 -4.80 21.50 -4.22
CA VAL A 204 -4.02 22.25 -5.22
C VAL A 204 -4.68 22.09 -6.57
N ASN A 205 -4.93 23.21 -7.26
CA ASN A 205 -5.81 23.24 -8.43
C ASN A 205 -5.26 24.02 -9.59
#